data_AF-A0A2E2EII8-F1
#
_entry.id   AF-A0A2E2EII8-F1
#
_cell.length_a   1.000
_cell.length_b   1.000
_cell.length_c   1.000
_cell.angle_alpha   90.00
_cell.angle_beta   90.00
_cell.angle_gamma   90.00
#
_symmetry.space_group_name_H-M   'P 1'
#
loop_
_entity.id
_entity.type
_entity.pdbx_description
1 polymer ?
#
loop_
_entity_poly.entity_id
_entity_poly.type
_entity_poly.pdbx_seq_one_letter_code
_entity_poly.pdbx_strand_id
1 'polypeptide(L)'
;MKNILKIFSSLFFSLSILFSKDWIDIGSSSPSKPVWEVNNISEDNIEISFELNGYFIEKKDGGSQITFPDGVPILKNGAPELPRATNSVIIPDIAKMDLAILSSKYYEVLIENIFPSKGNI
;
A
#
# COMPACT_ATOMS: atom_id res chain seq x y z
N MET A 1 27.45 -26.33 -35.47
CA MET A 1 27.39 -26.54 -33.99
C MET A 1 27.92 -25.36 -33.18
N LYS A 2 29.05 -24.72 -33.54
CA LYS A 2 29.63 -23.56 -32.82
C LYS A 2 28.68 -22.35 -32.67
N ASN A 3 27.78 -22.10 -33.62
CA ASN A 3 26.86 -20.97 -33.58
C ASN A 3 25.61 -21.22 -32.71
N ILE A 4 25.19 -22.49 -32.57
CA ILE A 4 24.07 -22.88 -31.68
C ILE A 4 24.50 -22.78 -30.21
N LEU A 5 25.76 -23.12 -29.91
CA LEU A 5 26.33 -22.95 -28.57
C LEU A 5 26.42 -21.47 -28.14
N LYS A 6 26.69 -20.56 -29.10
CA LYS A 6 26.69 -19.11 -28.86
C LYS A 6 25.29 -18.55 -28.61
N ILE A 7 24.26 -19.08 -29.28
CA ILE A 7 22.86 -18.69 -29.06
C ILE A 7 22.41 -19.11 -27.65
N PHE A 8 22.79 -20.31 -27.18
CA PHE A 8 22.54 -20.74 -25.79
C PHE A 8 23.27 -19.88 -24.76
N SER A 9 24.51 -19.46 -25.06
CA SER A 9 25.28 -18.55 -24.20
C SER A 9 24.68 -17.14 -24.12
N SER A 10 23.99 -16.67 -25.18
CA SER A 10 23.30 -15.38 -25.21
C SER A 10 22.00 -15.41 -24.41
N LEU A 11 21.24 -16.52 -24.51
CA LEU A 11 19.97 -16.72 -23.80
C LEU A 11 20.14 -16.83 -22.27
N PHE A 12 21.32 -17.23 -21.81
CA PHE A 12 21.65 -17.32 -20.39
C PHE A 12 21.94 -15.96 -19.73
N PHE A 13 22.20 -14.91 -20.53
CA PHE A 13 22.56 -13.58 -20.04
C PHE A 13 21.36 -12.63 -19.84
N SER A 14 20.15 -13.07 -20.20
CA SER A 14 18.91 -12.31 -19.99
C SER A 14 18.17 -12.66 -18.70
N LEU A 15 18.81 -13.40 -17.77
CA LEU A 15 18.23 -13.68 -16.47
C LEU A 15 18.40 -12.43 -15.57
N SER A 16 17.69 -11.35 -15.91
CA SER A 16 17.51 -10.23 -15.01
C SER A 16 16.83 -10.75 -13.74
N ILE A 17 17.46 -10.47 -12.60
CA ILE A 17 16.95 -10.81 -11.27
C ILE A 17 15.61 -10.09 -11.11
N LEU A 18 14.51 -10.84 -11.24
CA LEU A 18 13.18 -10.32 -10.96
C LEU A 18 13.06 -10.18 -9.44
N PHE A 19 13.07 -8.95 -8.94
CA PHE A 19 12.68 -8.67 -7.56
C PHE A 19 11.17 -8.92 -7.45
N SER A 20 10.79 -10.02 -6.78
CA SER A 20 9.37 -10.32 -6.55
C SER A 20 8.80 -9.36 -5.53
N LYS A 21 7.62 -8.83 -5.84
CA LYS A 21 6.80 -8.04 -4.95
C LYS A 21 5.59 -8.89 -4.60
N ASP A 22 5.52 -9.33 -3.35
CA ASP A 22 4.55 -10.33 -2.93
C ASP A 22 3.25 -9.64 -2.51
N TRP A 23 2.12 -10.04 -3.10
CA TRP A 23 0.79 -9.57 -2.71
C TRP A 23 0.30 -10.40 -1.52
N ILE A 24 0.00 -9.71 -0.43
CA ILE A 24 -0.66 -10.28 0.75
C ILE A 24 -2.15 -9.99 0.61
N ASP A 25 -2.91 -11.05 0.34
CA ASP A 25 -4.36 -11.04 0.23
C ASP A 25 -5.00 -10.93 1.62
N ILE A 26 -5.87 -9.93 1.80
CA ILE A 26 -6.72 -9.76 2.99
C ILE A 26 -8.20 -9.93 2.63
N GLY A 27 -8.60 -9.52 1.43
CA GLY A 27 -9.96 -9.62 0.91
C GLY A 27 -10.05 -9.67 -0.62
N SER A 28 -8.91 -9.69 -1.32
CA SER A 28 -8.83 -9.81 -2.78
C SER A 28 -7.60 -10.58 -3.22
N SER A 29 -7.84 -11.63 -4.00
CA SER A 29 -6.81 -12.51 -4.55
C SER A 29 -5.90 -11.84 -5.59
N SER A 30 -6.19 -10.59 -5.95
CA SER A 30 -5.40 -9.80 -6.88
C SER A 30 -5.22 -8.37 -6.37
N PRO A 31 -4.13 -7.67 -6.76
CA PRO A 31 -3.90 -6.30 -6.36
C PRO A 31 -5.08 -5.40 -6.67
N SER A 32 -5.67 -4.83 -5.62
CA SER A 32 -6.84 -3.97 -5.71
C SER A 32 -6.69 -2.74 -4.83
N LYS A 33 -7.36 -1.67 -5.23
CA LYS A 33 -7.43 -0.42 -4.47
C LYS A 33 -8.27 -0.63 -3.20
N PRO A 34 -8.01 0.13 -2.13
CA PRO A 34 -8.91 0.17 -0.99
C PRO A 34 -10.31 0.59 -1.41
N VAL A 35 -11.31 0.03 -0.76
CA VAL A 35 -12.73 0.37 -0.97
C VAL A 35 -13.13 1.41 0.07
N TRP A 36 -13.86 2.41 -0.39
CA TRP A 36 -14.41 3.47 0.44
C TRP A 36 -15.91 3.57 0.21
N GLU A 37 -16.68 3.58 1.27
CA GLU A 37 -18.10 3.91 1.23
C GLU A 37 -18.33 5.13 2.12
N VAL A 38 -18.99 6.15 1.57
CA VAL A 38 -19.28 7.39 2.28
C VAL A 38 -20.80 7.54 2.30
N ASN A 39 -21.38 7.34 3.48
CA ASN A 39 -22.82 7.30 3.69
C ASN A 39 -23.25 8.53 4.48
N ASN A 40 -24.13 9.35 3.89
CA ASN A 40 -24.77 10.44 4.62
C ASN A 40 -25.91 9.85 5.46
N ILE A 41 -25.67 9.69 6.76
CA ILE A 41 -26.66 9.11 7.68
C ILE A 41 -27.71 10.15 8.08
N SER A 42 -27.30 11.42 8.18
CA SER A 42 -28.16 12.57 8.46
C SER A 42 -27.52 13.85 7.91
N GLU A 43 -28.18 15.00 8.08
CA GLU A 43 -27.62 16.31 7.69
C GLU A 43 -26.29 16.63 8.40
N ASP A 44 -26.11 16.14 9.63
CA ASP A 44 -24.94 16.46 10.47
C ASP A 44 -23.94 15.31 10.61
N ASN A 45 -24.26 14.11 10.11
CA ASN A 45 -23.43 12.92 10.32
C ASN A 45 -23.16 12.17 9.02
N ILE A 46 -21.87 11.94 8.78
CA ILE A 46 -21.34 11.15 7.68
C ILE A 46 -20.65 9.93 8.28
N GLU A 47 -21.03 8.74 7.82
CA GLU A 47 -20.34 7.50 8.14
C GLU A 47 -19.41 7.12 7.00
N ILE A 48 -18.17 6.79 7.33
CA ILE A 48 -17.13 6.43 6.36
C ILE A 48 -16.67 5.00 6.68
N SER A 49 -16.83 4.11 5.72
CA SER A 49 -16.28 2.76 5.76
C SER A 49 -15.05 2.68 4.88
N PHE A 50 -14.00 2.06 5.41
CA PHE A 50 -12.73 1.83 4.72
C PHE A 50 -12.37 0.35 4.81
N GLU A 51 -12.07 -0.25 3.66
CA GLU A 51 -11.59 -1.63 3.57
C GLU A 51 -10.30 -1.71 2.75
N LEU A 52 -9.27 -2.28 3.35
CA LEU A 52 -8.01 -2.60 2.68
C LEU A 52 -8.02 -4.07 2.24
N ASN A 53 -8.09 -4.30 0.94
CA ASN A 53 -8.21 -5.65 0.37
C ASN A 53 -6.89 -6.42 0.27
N GLY A 54 -5.78 -5.75 0.52
CA GLY A 54 -4.45 -6.34 0.56
C GLY A 54 -3.36 -5.30 0.38
N TYR A 55 -2.13 -5.75 0.42
CA TYR A 55 -0.96 -4.92 0.24
C TYR A 55 0.18 -5.73 -0.33
N PHE A 56 1.17 -5.05 -0.87
CA PHE A 56 2.41 -5.63 -1.29
C PHE A 56 3.50 -5.47 -0.24
N ILE A 57 4.30 -6.51 -0.08
CA ILE A 57 5.57 -6.47 0.63
C ILE A 57 6.72 -6.70 -0.35
N GLU A 58 7.71 -5.81 -0.34
CA GLU A 58 8.93 -5.92 -1.13
C GLU A 58 10.12 -5.88 -0.19
N LYS A 59 10.88 -6.98 -0.12
CA LYS A 59 12.10 -7.06 0.69
C LYS A 59 13.29 -6.57 -0.14
N LYS A 60 14.04 -5.60 0.38
CA LYS A 60 15.27 -5.07 -0.21
C LYS A 60 16.40 -5.19 0.79
N ASP A 61 17.63 -5.02 0.30
CA ASP A 61 18.78 -4.94 1.18
C ASP A 61 18.60 -3.77 2.17
N GLY A 62 18.66 -4.07 3.47
CA GLY A 62 18.45 -3.10 4.54
C GLY A 62 16.99 -2.81 4.94
N GLY A 63 15.97 -3.50 4.40
CA GLY A 63 14.60 -3.39 4.94
C GLY A 63 13.45 -3.85 4.03
N SER A 64 12.24 -3.71 4.55
CA SER A 64 10.97 -4.03 3.87
C SER A 64 10.25 -2.75 3.46
N GLN A 65 9.68 -2.74 2.26
CA GLN A 65 8.80 -1.69 1.77
C GLN A 65 7.38 -2.23 1.65
N ILE A 66 6.42 -1.50 2.22
CA ILE A 66 4.99 -1.82 2.15
C ILE A 66 4.32 -0.83 1.20
N THR A 67 3.49 -1.32 0.29
CA THR A 67 2.72 -0.47 -0.63
C THR A 67 1.38 -1.12 -0.93
N PHE A 68 0.36 -0.34 -1.29
CA PHE A 68 -0.87 -0.85 -1.88
C PHE A 68 -1.30 0.11 -2.99
N PRO A 69 -2.16 -0.31 -3.94
CA PRO A 69 -2.65 0.58 -5.00
C PRO A 69 -3.26 1.86 -4.43
N ASP A 70 -2.87 3.02 -4.96
CA ASP A 70 -3.25 4.38 -4.47
C ASP A 70 -2.73 4.76 -3.07
N GLY A 71 -1.88 3.94 -2.46
CA GLY A 71 -1.20 4.29 -1.21
C GLY A 71 -0.16 5.39 -1.41
N VAL A 72 -0.22 6.43 -0.58
CA VAL A 72 0.72 7.55 -0.59
C VAL A 72 1.72 7.43 0.58
N PRO A 73 2.98 7.87 0.42
CA PRO A 73 3.98 7.78 1.47
C PRO A 73 3.62 8.66 2.69
N ILE A 74 4.12 8.29 3.85
CA ILE A 74 4.03 9.16 5.03
C ILE A 74 5.08 10.27 4.91
N LEU A 75 4.71 11.52 5.14
CA LEU A 75 5.62 12.67 4.97
C LEU A 75 6.41 13.02 6.24
N LYS A 76 6.44 12.11 7.22
CA LYS A 76 7.16 12.30 8.48
C LYS A 76 8.53 11.64 8.41
N ASN A 77 9.57 12.47 8.22
CA ASN A 77 10.95 12.01 8.13
C ASN A 77 11.35 11.12 9.33
N GLY A 78 11.97 9.97 9.05
CA GLY A 78 12.45 9.01 10.04
C GLY A 78 11.39 8.08 10.63
N ALA A 79 10.10 8.33 10.41
CA ALA A 79 9.05 7.37 10.78
C ALA A 79 9.07 6.15 9.84
N PRO A 80 8.57 4.97 10.25
CA PRO A 80 8.41 3.85 9.32
C PRO A 80 7.60 4.24 8.09
N GLU A 81 8.10 3.90 6.90
CA GLU A 81 7.46 4.17 5.60
C GLU A 81 6.26 3.25 5.41
N LEU A 82 5.15 3.65 6.01
CA LEU A 82 3.85 3.00 5.88
C LEU A 82 2.93 3.83 4.98
N PRO A 83 2.36 3.22 3.92
CA PRO A 83 1.48 3.93 3.01
C PRO A 83 0.19 4.33 3.70
N ARG A 84 -0.32 5.52 3.37
CA ARG A 84 -1.62 6.04 3.79
C ARG A 84 -2.61 5.99 2.64
N ALA A 85 -3.87 5.73 2.95
CA ALA A 85 -4.96 5.91 2.00
C ALA A 85 -5.62 7.27 2.28
N THR A 86 -6.05 7.96 1.23
CA THR A 86 -6.70 9.27 1.32
C THR A 86 -7.93 9.29 0.44
N ASN A 87 -9.02 9.86 0.96
CA ASN A 87 -10.23 10.10 0.19
C ASN A 87 -10.82 11.46 0.57
N SER A 88 -11.48 12.11 -0.38
CA SER A 88 -12.12 13.41 -0.18
C SER A 88 -13.59 13.21 0.17
N VAL A 89 -14.06 13.94 1.18
CA VAL A 89 -15.46 13.92 1.63
C VAL A 89 -15.98 15.35 1.60
N ILE A 90 -17.21 15.53 1.13
CA ILE A 90 -17.89 16.82 1.13
C ILE A 90 -18.36 17.10 2.56
N ILE A 91 -18.00 18.26 3.09
CA ILE A 91 -18.43 18.73 4.41
C ILE A 91 -19.10 20.11 4.29
N PRO A 92 -20.00 20.49 5.20
CA PRO A 92 -20.58 21.83 5.20
C PRO A 92 -19.55 22.91 5.54
N ASP A 93 -19.64 24.07 4.87
CA ASP A 93 -18.66 25.18 4.98
C ASP A 93 -18.48 25.72 6.40
N ILE A 94 -19.55 25.76 7.19
CA ILE A 94 -19.58 26.38 8.53
C ILE A 94 -19.63 25.35 9.68
N ALA A 95 -19.57 24.05 9.35
CA ALA A 95 -19.60 23.00 10.35
C ALA A 95 -18.23 22.81 11.02
N LYS A 96 -18.24 22.52 12.32
CA LYS A 96 -17.06 22.02 13.02
C LYS A 96 -17.10 20.50 12.96
N MET A 97 -16.19 19.92 12.19
CA MET A 97 -16.11 18.48 12.02
C MET A 97 -15.29 17.85 13.14
N ASP A 98 -15.81 16.77 13.71
CA ASP A 98 -15.08 15.85 14.57
C ASP A 98 -15.05 14.45 13.92
N LEU A 99 -13.98 13.70 14.18
CA LEU A 99 -13.81 12.34 13.66
C LEU A 99 -13.64 11.36 14.82
N ALA A 100 -14.45 10.31 14.82
CA ALA A 100 -14.35 9.21 15.77
C ALA A 100 -14.31 7.86 15.05
N ILE A 101 -13.51 6.93 15.57
CA ILE A 101 -13.48 5.55 15.07
C ILE A 101 -14.60 4.79 15.77
N LEU A 102 -15.64 4.41 15.03
CA LEU A 102 -16.77 3.64 15.56
C LEU A 102 -16.44 2.15 15.70
N SER A 103 -15.66 1.61 14.77
CA SER A 103 -15.23 0.21 14.73
C SER A 103 -13.90 0.09 13.99
N SER A 104 -13.08 -0.89 14.38
CA SER A 104 -11.86 -1.25 13.66
C SER A 104 -11.61 -2.75 13.75
N LYS A 105 -11.12 -3.30 12.64
CA LYS A 105 -10.63 -4.68 12.55
C LYS A 105 -9.28 -4.64 11.86
N TYR A 106 -8.30 -5.31 12.45
CA TYR A 106 -6.93 -5.34 11.95
C TYR A 106 -6.33 -6.73 12.15
N TYR A 107 -5.24 -6.98 11.44
CA TYR A 107 -4.42 -8.17 11.60
C TYR A 107 -3.03 -7.75 12.05
N GLU A 108 -2.44 -8.52 12.96
CA GLU A 108 -1.07 -8.32 13.38
C GLU A 108 -0.14 -9.11 12.47
N VAL A 109 0.87 -8.42 11.92
CA VAL A 109 1.87 -9.01 11.05
C VAL A 109 3.25 -8.60 11.55
N LEU A 110 4.10 -9.58 11.78
CA LEU A 110 5.50 -9.34 12.13
C LEU A 110 6.28 -9.04 10.84
N ILE A 111 6.73 -7.80 10.71
CA ILE A 111 7.54 -7.34 9.58
C ILE A 111 8.86 -6.82 10.13
N GLU A 112 9.94 -7.46 9.70
CA GLU A 112 11.28 -7.04 10.08
C GLU A 112 11.68 -5.78 9.30
N ASN A 113 12.11 -4.77 10.05
CA ASN A 113 12.83 -3.59 9.57
C ASN A 113 12.17 -2.89 8.37
N ILE A 114 11.17 -2.04 8.64
CA ILE A 114 10.54 -1.20 7.62
C ILE A 114 11.43 0.01 7.33
N PHE A 115 11.62 0.35 6.06
CA PHE A 115 12.41 1.53 5.68
C PHE A 115 11.88 2.81 6.35
N PRO A 116 12.76 3.74 6.77
CA PRO A 116 12.32 5.03 7.26
C PRO A 116 11.84 5.91 6.10
N SER A 117 10.82 6.72 6.37
CA SER A 117 10.31 7.74 5.46
C SER A 117 11.33 8.85 5.28
N LYS A 118 11.43 9.33 4.03
CA LYS A 118 12.27 10.46 3.65
C LYS A 118 11.65 11.82 3.98
N GLY A 119 10.39 11.83 4.41
CA GLY A 119 9.63 13.05 4.66
C GLY A 119 9.28 13.84 3.39
N ASN A 120 8.96 15.12 3.57
CA ASN A 120 8.86 16.10 2.49
C ASN A 120 10.17 16.91 2.44
N ILE A 121 10.83 16.98 1.28
CA ILE A 121 12.11 17.68 1.06
C ILE A 121 11.84 19.09 0.54
#